data_AF-A0A5M8S166-F1
#
_entry.id   AF-A0A5M8S166-F1
#
_cell.length_a   1.000
_cell.length_b   1.000
_cell.length_c   1.000
_cell.angle_alpha   90.00
_cell.angle_beta   90.00
_cell.angle_gamma   90.00
#
_symmetry.space_group_name_H-M   'P 1'
#
loop_
_entity.id
_entity.type
_entity.pdbx_description
1 polymer ?
#
loop_
_entity_poly.entity_id
_entity_poly.type
_entity_poly.pdbx_seq_one_letter_code
_entity_poly.pdbx_strand_id
1 'polypeptide(L)'
;MWYVQPYDPAFYVRQNNKLTKDIEKAINGEHSAIVCYQKLAQMAEDPFAKKQILEIRQDKIRHFNTFLRFYMSLAGRKPDIKITDPCPDQYRAGLEFALKDEQETVDFYLDIADDAKDKSIQQAFKRAAADEQNHAVWFLYFLTKR
;
A
#
# COMPACT_ATOMS: atom_id res chain seq x y z
N MET A 1 7.15 -4.66 -38.95
CA MET A 1 5.86 -5.35 -38.85
C MET A 1 5.45 -5.37 -37.39
N TRP A 2 4.34 -4.72 -37.04
CA TRP A 2 3.80 -4.79 -35.68
C TRP A 2 2.95 -6.06 -35.57
N TYR A 3 3.41 -7.03 -34.80
CA TYR A 3 2.59 -8.20 -34.45
C TYR A 3 1.49 -7.73 -33.49
N VAL A 4 0.26 -7.64 -33.98
CA VAL A 4 -0.90 -7.49 -33.11
C VAL A 4 -1.17 -8.88 -32.53
N GLN A 5 -0.89 -9.06 -31.24
CA GLN A 5 -1.22 -10.30 -30.53
C GLN A 5 -2.74 -10.55 -30.63
N PRO A 6 -3.18 -11.75 -31.02
CA PRO A 6 -4.60 -12.07 -31.09
C PRO A 6 -5.23 -11.98 -29.69
N TYR A 7 -6.46 -11.47 -29.64
CA TYR A 7 -7.25 -11.37 -28.42
C TYR A 7 -7.58 -12.77 -27.88
N ASP A 8 -6.97 -13.15 -26.74
CA ASP A 8 -7.25 -14.40 -26.03
C ASP A 8 -8.08 -14.11 -24.76
N PRO A 9 -9.40 -14.40 -24.76
CA PRO A 9 -10.28 -14.19 -23.62
C PRO A 9 -9.79 -14.86 -22.32
N ALA A 10 -9.12 -16.02 -22.41
CA ALA A 10 -8.64 -16.75 -21.24
C ALA A 10 -7.48 -16.01 -20.54
N PHE A 11 -6.64 -15.33 -21.32
CA PHE A 11 -5.57 -14.48 -20.78
C PHE A 11 -6.14 -13.27 -20.01
N TYR A 12 -7.19 -12.63 -20.54
CA TYR A 12 -7.85 -11.50 -19.87
C TYR A 12 -8.51 -11.90 -18.54
N VAL A 13 -9.18 -13.05 -18.49
CA VAL A 13 -9.78 -13.57 -17.25
C VAL A 13 -8.71 -13.90 -16.21
N ARG A 14 -7.59 -14.52 -16.63
CA ARG A 14 -6.48 -14.86 -15.73
C ARG A 14 -5.77 -13.62 -15.18
N GLN A 15 -5.54 -12.61 -16.01
CA GLN A 15 -4.94 -11.35 -15.60
C GLN A 15 -5.85 -10.58 -14.62
N ASN A 16 -7.15 -10.51 -14.90
CA ASN A 16 -8.11 -9.89 -13.98
C ASN A 16 -8.16 -10.62 -12.62
N ASN A 17 -8.02 -11.94 -12.61
CA ASN A 17 -7.97 -12.72 -11.37
C ASN A 17 -6.71 -12.46 -10.53
N LYS A 18 -5.53 -12.28 -11.16
CA LYS A 18 -4.30 -11.90 -10.45
C LYS A 18 -4.41 -10.49 -9.90
N LEU A 19 -4.71 -9.52 -10.77
CA LEU A 19 -4.83 -8.10 -10.39
C LEU A 19 -5.83 -7.89 -9.25
N THR A 20 -6.99 -8.55 -9.31
CA THR A 20 -7.99 -8.47 -8.23
C THR A 20 -7.46 -8.98 -6.90
N LYS A 21 -6.70 -10.09 -6.88
CA LYS A 21 -6.07 -10.62 -5.66
C LYS A 21 -4.98 -9.71 -5.13
N ASP A 22 -4.16 -9.14 -6.00
CA ASP A 22 -3.09 -8.24 -5.61
C ASP A 22 -3.66 -6.94 -5.02
N ILE A 23 -4.72 -6.40 -5.61
CA ILE A 23 -5.43 -5.25 -5.04
C ILE A 23 -6.08 -5.61 -3.69
N GLU A 24 -6.64 -6.80 -3.52
CA GLU A 24 -7.14 -7.25 -2.21
C GLU A 24 -6.03 -7.32 -1.15
N LYS A 25 -4.85 -7.82 -1.54
CA LYS A 25 -3.66 -7.82 -0.67
C LYS A 25 -3.23 -6.39 -0.32
N ALA A 26 -3.18 -5.48 -1.30
CA ALA A 26 -2.87 -4.07 -1.07
C ALA A 26 -3.85 -3.41 -0.09
N ILE A 27 -5.16 -3.66 -0.24
CA ILE A 27 -6.20 -3.17 0.68
C ILE A 27 -5.94 -3.63 2.13
N ASN A 28 -5.56 -4.89 2.33
CA ASN A 28 -5.24 -5.43 3.65
C ASN A 28 -3.93 -4.87 4.23
N GLY A 29 -2.92 -4.67 3.39
CA GLY A 29 -1.67 -3.99 3.76
C GLY A 29 -1.92 -2.56 4.23
N GLU A 30 -2.64 -1.77 3.42
CA GLU A 30 -3.03 -0.40 3.77
C GLU A 30 -3.82 -0.34 5.08
N HIS A 31 -4.80 -1.24 5.26
CA HIS A 31 -5.57 -1.29 6.49
C HIS A 31 -4.70 -1.62 7.72
N SER A 32 -3.76 -2.56 7.59
CA SER A 32 -2.81 -2.90 8.66
C SER A 32 -1.89 -1.71 8.99
N ALA A 33 -1.38 -1.01 7.97
CA ALA A 33 -0.57 0.21 8.15
C ALA A 33 -1.36 1.34 8.83
N ILE A 34 -2.63 1.56 8.48
CA ILE A 34 -3.50 2.56 9.13
C ILE A 34 -3.62 2.32 10.63
N VAL A 35 -3.80 1.05 11.02
CA VAL A 35 -3.89 0.64 12.43
C VAL A 35 -2.53 0.78 13.12
N CYS A 36 -1.45 0.33 12.48
CA CYS A 36 -0.11 0.40 13.05
C CYS A 36 0.34 1.84 13.27
N TYR A 37 0.13 2.73 12.29
CA TYR A 37 0.62 4.10 12.37
C TYR A 37 -0.22 4.94 13.32
N GLN A 38 -1.48 4.58 13.53
CA GLN A 38 -2.27 5.14 14.64
C GLN A 38 -1.63 4.83 15.99
N LYS A 39 -1.18 3.59 16.19
CA LYS A 39 -0.49 3.15 17.42
C LYS A 39 0.86 3.84 17.57
N LEU A 40 1.67 3.89 16.51
CA LEU A 40 2.97 4.59 16.53
C LEU A 40 2.82 6.09 16.86
N ALA A 41 1.83 6.77 16.28
CA ALA A 41 1.56 8.16 16.61
C ALA A 41 1.13 8.39 18.08
N GLN A 42 0.51 7.39 18.72
CA GLN A 42 0.17 7.45 20.15
C GLN A 42 1.39 7.24 21.04
N MET A 43 2.38 6.46 20.57
CA MET A 43 3.62 6.18 21.27
C MET A 43 4.71 7.25 21.07
N ALA A 44 4.59 8.08 20.04
CA ALA A 44 5.54 9.12 19.73
C ALA A 44 5.50 10.26 20.78
N GLU A 45 6.59 10.42 21.53
CA GLU A 45 6.77 11.53 22.49
C GLU A 45 7.04 12.86 21.78
N ASP A 46 7.75 12.83 20.65
CA ASP A 46 8.06 14.00 19.84
C ASP A 46 6.80 14.47 19.07
N PRO A 47 6.30 15.70 19.30
CA PRO A 47 5.15 16.24 18.59
C PRO A 47 5.33 16.29 17.07
N PHE A 48 6.57 16.49 16.59
CA PHE A 48 6.87 16.50 15.17
C PHE A 48 6.71 15.10 14.58
N ALA A 49 7.33 14.08 15.18
CA ALA A 49 7.19 12.70 14.76
C ALA A 49 5.72 12.24 14.78
N LYS A 50 4.99 12.57 15.86
CA LYS A 50 3.55 12.30 15.96
C LYS A 50 2.77 12.90 14.80
N LYS A 51 2.99 14.19 14.50
CA LYS A 51 2.31 14.88 13.40
C LYS A 51 2.62 14.19 12.06
N GLN A 52 3.88 13.92 11.79
CA GLN A 52 4.29 13.31 10.52
C GLN A 52 3.72 11.90 10.36
N ILE A 53 3.72 11.07 11.41
CA ILE A 53 3.14 9.73 11.37
C ILE A 53 1.62 9.79 11.12
N LEU A 54 0.92 10.80 11.66
CA LEU A 54 -0.49 11.01 11.36
C LEU A 54 -0.75 11.46 9.92
N GLU A 55 0.16 12.24 9.33
CA GLU A 55 0.11 12.57 7.90
C GLU A 55 0.30 11.31 7.04
N ILE A 56 1.33 10.49 7.31
CA ILE A 56 1.55 9.20 6.65
C ILE A 56 0.31 8.31 6.75
N ARG A 57 -0.28 8.19 7.95
CA ARG A 57 -1.52 7.44 8.15
C ARG A 57 -2.67 7.96 7.28
N GLN A 58 -2.77 9.28 7.10
CA GLN A 58 -3.81 9.87 6.26
C GLN A 58 -3.59 9.55 4.77
N ASP A 59 -2.35 9.35 4.35
CA ASP A 59 -1.98 8.92 3.00
C ASP A 59 -2.41 7.46 2.78
N LYS A 60 -2.14 6.59 3.75
CA LYS A 60 -2.63 5.20 3.78
C LYS A 60 -4.15 5.09 3.65
N ILE A 61 -4.90 5.95 4.35
CA ILE A 61 -6.37 6.03 4.20
C ILE A 61 -6.77 6.40 2.76
N ARG A 62 -6.04 7.28 2.08
CA ARG A 62 -6.34 7.65 0.69
C ARG A 62 -6.03 6.50 -0.27
N HIS A 63 -4.92 5.79 -0.06
CA HIS A 63 -4.55 4.60 -0.82
C HIS A 63 -5.60 3.50 -0.65
N PHE A 64 -5.92 3.14 0.59
CA PHE A 64 -6.96 2.17 0.95
C PHE A 64 -8.27 2.43 0.22
N ASN A 65 -8.80 3.66 0.33
CA ASN A 65 -10.07 4.02 -0.29
C ASN A 65 -10.02 3.95 -1.82
N THR A 66 -8.88 4.25 -2.41
CA THR A 66 -8.67 4.19 -3.86
C THR A 66 -8.62 2.75 -4.33
N PHE A 67 -7.87 1.89 -3.66
CA PHE A 67 -7.79 0.47 -3.99
C PHE A 67 -9.12 -0.24 -3.78
N LEU A 68 -9.87 0.12 -2.74
CA LEU A 68 -11.23 -0.40 -2.51
C LEU A 68 -12.16 -0.11 -3.70
N ARG A 69 -12.11 1.10 -4.26
CA ARG A 69 -12.91 1.44 -5.46
C ARG A 69 -12.52 0.58 -6.66
N PHE A 70 -11.22 0.40 -6.92
CA PHE A 70 -10.77 -0.47 -8.01
C PHE A 70 -11.18 -1.92 -7.81
N TYR A 71 -10.98 -2.45 -6.61
CA TYR A 71 -11.38 -3.82 -6.29
C TYR A 71 -12.87 -4.04 -6.52
N MET A 72 -13.74 -3.16 -6.01
CA MET A 72 -15.18 -3.29 -6.19
C MET A 72 -15.58 -3.20 -7.67
N SER A 73 -14.90 -2.35 -8.45
CA SER A 73 -15.12 -2.24 -9.90
C SER A 73 -14.72 -3.50 -10.66
N LEU A 74 -13.66 -4.20 -10.24
CA LEU A 74 -13.16 -5.41 -10.90
C LEU A 74 -13.87 -6.69 -10.43
N ALA A 75 -14.11 -6.81 -9.13
CA ALA A 75 -14.63 -8.01 -8.49
C ALA A 75 -16.16 -8.04 -8.35
N GLY A 76 -16.82 -6.88 -8.46
CA GLY A 76 -18.28 -6.75 -8.25
C GLY A 76 -18.74 -7.01 -6.81
N ARG A 77 -17.81 -7.12 -5.86
CA ARG A 77 -18.07 -7.40 -4.44
C ARG A 77 -17.09 -6.65 -3.54
N LYS A 78 -17.40 -6.61 -2.24
CA LYS A 78 -16.46 -6.10 -1.23
C LYS A 78 -15.33 -7.11 -0.98
N PRO A 79 -14.10 -6.65 -0.69
CA PRO A 79 -13.00 -7.51 -0.26
C PRO A 79 -13.23 -7.98 1.18
N ASP A 80 -12.53 -9.04 1.57
CA ASP A 80 -12.47 -9.47 2.97
C ASP A 80 -11.30 -8.75 3.67
N ILE A 81 -11.63 -7.75 4.50
CA ILE A 81 -10.64 -6.87 5.14
C ILE A 81 -10.14 -7.50 6.43
N LYS A 82 -8.83 -7.74 6.50
CA LYS A 82 -8.14 -8.36 7.62
C LYS A 82 -6.88 -7.59 7.98
N ILE A 83 -6.51 -7.64 9.25
CA ILE A 83 -5.16 -7.25 9.68
C ILE A 83 -4.26 -8.46 9.40
N THR A 84 -3.25 -8.31 8.55
CA THR A 84 -2.33 -9.40 8.20
C THR A 84 -1.10 -9.41 9.10
N ASP A 85 -0.67 -8.24 9.57
CA ASP A 85 0.58 -8.09 10.33
C ASP A 85 0.39 -7.18 11.56
N PRO A 86 0.58 -7.69 12.79
CA PRO A 86 0.38 -6.91 14.00
C PRO A 86 1.53 -5.91 14.23
N CYS A 87 1.17 -4.67 14.52
CA CYS A 87 2.13 -3.61 14.82
C CYS A 87 2.86 -3.86 16.15
N PRO A 88 4.22 -3.79 16.21
CA PRO A 88 4.97 -3.98 17.46
C PRO A 88 4.54 -3.06 18.62
N ASP A 89 4.73 -3.52 19.86
CA ASP A 89 4.38 -2.78 21.09
C ASP A 89 5.46 -1.82 21.58
N GLN A 90 6.65 -1.83 20.98
CA GLN A 90 7.74 -0.92 21.32
C GLN A 90 7.95 0.09 20.19
N TYR A 91 8.06 1.38 20.52
CA TYR A 91 8.07 2.45 19.52
C TYR A 91 9.16 2.25 18.48
N ARG A 92 10.40 2.00 18.95
CA ARG A 92 11.54 1.76 18.06
C ARG A 92 11.36 0.53 17.16
N ALA A 93 10.83 -0.57 17.70
CA ALA A 93 10.55 -1.78 16.92
C ALA A 93 9.45 -1.54 15.89
N GLY A 94 8.42 -0.75 16.24
CA GLY A 94 7.37 -0.38 15.32
C GLY A 94 7.83 0.56 14.20
N LEU A 95 8.77 1.49 14.48
CA LEU A 95 9.41 2.29 13.44
C LEU A 95 10.24 1.44 12.48
N GLU A 96 10.98 0.44 12.99
CA GLU A 96 11.74 -0.50 12.16
C GLU A 96 10.83 -1.39 11.31
N PHE A 97 9.73 -1.86 11.89
CA PHE A 97 8.68 -2.58 11.17
C PHE A 97 8.10 -1.71 10.05
N ALA A 98 7.66 -0.49 10.36
CA ALA A 98 7.09 0.44 9.39
C ALA A 98 8.07 0.76 8.25
N LEU A 99 9.34 1.01 8.56
CA LEU A 99 10.37 1.21 7.53
C LEU A 99 10.45 0.04 6.54
N LYS A 100 10.45 -1.20 7.03
CA LYS A 100 10.54 -2.40 6.16
C LYS A 100 9.25 -2.60 5.37
N ASP A 101 8.10 -2.46 6.03
CA ASP A 101 6.78 -2.56 5.43
C ASP A 101 6.62 -1.59 4.26
N GLU A 102 7.01 -0.32 4.44
CA GLU A 102 6.96 0.68 3.37
C GLU A 102 7.89 0.31 2.21
N GLN A 103 9.13 -0.13 2.49
CA GLN A 103 10.08 -0.51 1.44
C GLN A 103 9.58 -1.70 0.61
N GLU A 104 9.03 -2.74 1.26
CA GLU A 104 8.46 -3.90 0.57
C GLU A 104 7.18 -3.53 -0.19
N THR A 105 6.40 -2.57 0.32
CA THR A 105 5.19 -2.07 -0.34
C THR A 105 5.50 -1.31 -1.62
N VAL A 106 6.62 -0.58 -1.68
CA VAL A 106 7.07 0.10 -2.92
C VAL A 106 7.20 -0.91 -4.06
N ASP A 107 7.96 -1.98 -3.85
CA ASP A 107 8.19 -3.02 -4.87
C ASP A 107 6.86 -3.66 -5.29
N PHE A 108 6.02 -4.01 -4.31
CA PHE A 108 4.71 -4.62 -4.57
C PHE A 108 3.77 -3.71 -5.37
N TYR A 109 3.76 -2.40 -5.11
CA TYR A 109 2.90 -1.46 -5.83
C TYR A 109 3.41 -1.17 -7.24
N LEU A 110 4.73 -1.20 -7.45
CA LEU A 110 5.30 -1.10 -8.79
C LEU A 110 4.95 -2.35 -9.62
N ASP A 111 5.00 -3.55 -9.04
CA ASP A 111 4.57 -4.80 -9.70
C ASP A 111 3.10 -4.72 -10.15
N ILE A 112 2.19 -4.25 -9.29
CA ILE A 112 0.78 -4.07 -9.64
C ILE A 112 0.64 -3.05 -10.79
N ALA A 113 1.40 -1.94 -10.73
CA ALA A 113 1.32 -0.90 -11.74
C ALA A 113 1.84 -1.33 -13.12
N ASP A 114 2.84 -2.21 -13.15
CA ASP A 114 3.39 -2.75 -14.39
C ASP A 114 2.48 -3.83 -15.00
N ASP A 115 1.80 -4.61 -14.16
CA ASP A 115 0.81 -5.61 -14.59
C ASP A 115 -0.55 -5.02 -15.01
N ALA A 116 -0.89 -3.81 -14.53
CA ALA A 116 -2.17 -3.18 -14.79
C ALA A 116 -2.30 -2.63 -16.22
N LYS A 117 -3.31 -3.09 -16.95
CA LYS A 117 -3.70 -2.52 -18.26
C LYS A 117 -4.49 -1.22 -18.15
N ASP A 118 -5.26 -1.08 -17.07
CA ASP A 118 -6.04 0.14 -16.81
C ASP A 118 -5.09 1.26 -16.37
N LYS A 119 -5.08 2.37 -17.13
CA LYS A 119 -4.19 3.50 -16.86
C LYS A 119 -4.46 4.18 -15.52
N SER A 120 -5.71 4.18 -15.04
CA SER A 120 -6.05 4.77 -13.74
C SER A 120 -5.51 3.93 -12.59
N ILE A 121 -5.57 2.60 -12.70
CA ILE A 121 -4.97 1.67 -11.73
C ILE A 121 -3.45 1.83 -11.74
N GLN A 122 -2.83 1.79 -12.93
CA GLN A 122 -1.38 1.98 -13.07
C GLN A 122 -0.90 3.29 -12.44
N GLN A 123 -1.58 4.41 -12.72
CA GLN A 123 -1.19 5.72 -12.18
C GLN A 123 -1.37 5.80 -10.66
N ALA A 124 -2.46 5.24 -10.13
CA ALA A 124 -2.72 5.24 -8.69
C ALA A 124 -1.67 4.44 -7.93
N PHE A 125 -1.29 3.26 -8.41
CA PHE A 125 -0.26 2.43 -7.77
C PHE A 125 1.15 3.03 -7.91
N LYS A 126 1.49 3.66 -9.05
CA LYS A 126 2.75 4.43 -9.17
C LYS A 126 2.82 5.59 -8.20
N ARG A 127 1.70 6.31 -8.02
CA ARG A 127 1.62 7.40 -7.05
C ARG A 127 1.78 6.89 -5.63
N ALA A 128 1.05 5.82 -5.27
CA ALA A 128 1.14 5.21 -3.96
C ALA A 128 2.57 4.75 -3.65
N ALA A 129 3.23 4.05 -4.58
CA ALA A 129 4.63 3.63 -4.43
C ALA A 129 5.58 4.81 -4.17
N ALA A 130 5.39 5.94 -4.84
CA ALA A 130 6.19 7.14 -4.59
C ALA A 130 5.95 7.74 -3.20
N ASP A 131 4.71 7.72 -2.73
CA ASP A 131 4.34 8.14 -1.38
C ASP A 131 4.93 7.15 -0.34
N GLU A 132 4.89 5.83 -0.57
CA GLU A 132 5.50 4.81 0.31
C GLU A 132 7.03 4.95 0.43
N GLN A 133 7.70 5.25 -0.68
CA GLN A 133 9.14 5.53 -0.64
C GLN A 133 9.47 6.74 0.25
N ASN A 134 8.61 7.77 0.25
CA ASN A 134 8.74 8.93 1.13
C ASN A 134 8.48 8.56 2.59
N HIS A 135 7.45 7.75 2.85
CA HIS A 135 7.13 7.24 4.18
C HIS A 135 8.29 6.44 4.79
N ALA A 136 8.90 5.54 4.01
CA ALA A 136 10.10 4.80 4.41
C ALA A 136 11.22 5.74 4.87
N VAL A 137 11.50 6.82 4.12
CA VAL A 137 12.53 7.79 4.48
C VAL A 137 12.21 8.50 5.80
N TRP A 138 10.93 8.84 6.06
CA TRP A 138 10.53 9.40 7.35
C TRP A 138 10.73 8.43 8.51
N PHE A 139 10.35 7.16 8.36
CA PHE A 139 10.57 6.16 9.40
C PHE A 139 12.06 5.93 9.66
N LEU A 140 12.90 5.94 8.62
CA LEU A 140 14.36 5.91 8.75
C LEU A 140 14.90 7.14 9.50
N TYR A 141 14.38 8.33 9.21
CA TYR A 141 14.74 9.54 9.93
C TYR A 141 14.41 9.41 11.42
N PHE A 142 13.21 8.94 11.79
CA PHE A 142 12.83 8.74 13.19
C PHE A 142 13.67 7.67 13.91
N LEU A 143 14.16 6.65 13.20
CA LEU A 143 15.05 5.63 13.76
C LEU A 143 16.48 6.13 14.01
N THR A 144 16.92 7.11 13.23
CA THR A 144 18.31 7.61 13.26
C THR A 144 18.45 8.92 14.03
N LYS A 145 17.34 9.62 14.26
CA LYS A 145 17.24 10.81 15.11
C LYS A 145 17.65 10.44 16.54
N ARG A 146 18.63 11.17 17.08
CA ARG A 146 19.11 11.06 18.46
C ARG A 146 18.48 12.11 19.34
#